data_AF-A0A3A2ZRB0-F1
#
_entry.id   AF-A0A3A2ZRB0-F1
#
_cell.length_a   1.000
_cell.length_b   1.000
_cell.length_c   1.000
_cell.angle_alpha   90.00
_cell.angle_beta   90.00
_cell.angle_gamma   90.00
#
_symmetry.space_group_name_H-M   'P 1'
#
loop_
_entity.id
_entity.type
_entity.pdbx_description
1 polymer ?
#
loop_
_entity_poly.entity_id
_entity_poly.type
_entity_poly.pdbx_seq_one_letter_code
_entity_poly.pdbx_strand_id
1 'polypeptide(L)'
;MPSSSLDLRRESQTSVENQPDLLEPFPSIESQLSPSTQDRDQWDEHAGEGNERERALIERMDRGSSLSPGLDPDIELLMKRTGSLQFTEQGQLKYFGTTSNVHFLRTATPFHPHLTHGDTPESWLDRAGVGHTVPREVEDHLIRLYFAWENPYFNVVEQDVFMNARRQALSEERAEGGSLASWYSDLLVNAMCSWGALFTDTEFPGLPSPLHDFFISRARALLERDIDNPTIATVQALAMMSGSEASRSRDSRGWLYDSMAAQLAHHLGLHLDVEHYIQSNDMSRQEGNVRSTAFWGTYVIDLAWSYYLGRLTMPVADVNRVPVRMPDQQKSWPPQFWDNYTNHSMGGHIPVDRYIDPVSTMWEYHLKLCFIMERLQRAFYDKHTGSITQLQAHTSAATTALETWLESLPPILTIDTTNTTNPKPYLPRILVLHTQYHEAMIFANHPFITMPRTGQSHDSRRKYIHAAREITRIAQIYDKLWSLRRINIQGIHHMFTASMVHLYIACTSGSRETHARAVEDLEICCTAIRGVSKSYWLAVWQLRSIDRVRQVWYEMLESHSHAHGQDQDRQTQISQNQNDRPDSHDRWAAIEAAIQKAMVTPNGEGMLWFDTWMQMQSISVDPFAMGVA
;
A
#
# COMPACT_ATOMS: atom_id res chain seq x y z
N MET A 1 42.54 -49.70 -29.35
CA MET A 1 41.99 -50.75 -30.24
C MET A 1 40.47 -50.59 -30.28
N PRO A 2 39.88 -50.60 -31.48
CA PRO A 2 38.50 -50.17 -31.72
C PRO A 2 37.54 -51.37 -31.91
N SER A 3 36.23 -51.14 -31.73
CA SER A 3 35.14 -51.80 -32.48
C SER A 3 33.81 -51.14 -32.06
N SER A 4 33.27 -50.19 -32.82
CA SER A 4 32.34 -50.37 -33.97
C SER A 4 30.93 -50.75 -33.49
N SER A 5 29.89 -49.90 -33.57
CA SER A 5 29.22 -49.28 -34.73
C SER A 5 27.79 -49.85 -34.83
N LEU A 6 26.76 -49.00 -34.88
CA LEU A 6 25.63 -49.04 -35.85
C LEU A 6 24.44 -48.20 -35.36
N ASP A 7 24.43 -46.94 -35.80
CA ASP A 7 23.38 -46.28 -36.57
C ASP A 7 22.02 -46.97 -36.77
N LEU A 8 20.90 -46.31 -36.39
CA LEU A 8 19.88 -45.74 -37.31
C LEU A 8 18.54 -45.37 -36.61
N ARG A 9 18.16 -44.09 -36.76
CA ARG A 9 16.83 -43.49 -37.02
C ARG A 9 15.55 -44.32 -36.75
N ARG A 10 14.59 -43.74 -36.00
CA ARG A 10 13.33 -43.13 -36.54
C ARG A 10 12.43 -42.56 -35.44
N GLU A 11 11.70 -41.52 -35.85
CA GLU A 11 10.69 -40.74 -35.13
C GLU A 11 9.45 -41.57 -34.73
N SER A 12 8.81 -41.22 -33.61
CA SER A 12 7.36 -40.97 -33.57
C SER A 12 6.92 -40.34 -32.23
N GLN A 13 6.01 -39.37 -32.35
CA GLN A 13 5.29 -38.65 -31.29
C GLN A 13 4.51 -39.60 -30.38
N THR A 14 4.36 -39.28 -29.09
CA THR A 14 3.06 -39.05 -28.41
C THR A 14 3.21 -38.82 -26.89
N SER A 15 2.28 -37.99 -26.38
CA SER A 15 1.70 -37.97 -25.02
C SER A 15 2.54 -37.57 -23.80
N VAL A 16 2.26 -36.34 -23.38
CA VAL A 16 2.08 -35.85 -22.00
C VAL A 16 1.66 -36.94 -21.01
N GLU A 17 2.41 -37.11 -19.91
CA GLU A 17 1.85 -37.55 -18.62
C GLU A 17 2.83 -37.26 -17.45
N ASN A 18 2.39 -36.36 -16.58
CA ASN A 18 2.56 -36.26 -15.13
C ASN A 18 3.81 -36.86 -14.45
N GLN A 19 4.65 -35.99 -13.87
CA GLN A 19 5.46 -36.31 -12.69
C GLN A 19 4.58 -36.32 -11.43
N PRO A 20 4.80 -37.27 -10.49
CA PRO A 20 3.90 -37.53 -9.37
C PRO A 20 4.12 -36.59 -8.17
N ASP A 21 3.01 -36.24 -7.52
CA ASP A 21 2.94 -35.61 -6.20
C ASP A 21 3.72 -36.42 -5.16
N LEU A 22 4.71 -35.78 -4.53
CA LEU A 22 5.36 -36.26 -3.31
C LEU A 22 4.50 -35.87 -2.09
N LEU A 23 3.47 -36.65 -1.81
CA LEU A 23 2.89 -36.79 -0.47
C LEU A 23 2.66 -38.28 -0.22
N GLU A 24 3.62 -38.92 0.44
CA GLU A 24 3.36 -40.25 0.99
C GLU A 24 2.23 -40.15 2.04
N PRO A 25 1.21 -41.03 1.99
CA PRO A 25 0.20 -41.08 3.04
C PRO A 25 0.85 -41.59 4.33
N PHE A 26 0.55 -40.94 5.45
CA PHE A 26 0.84 -41.49 6.78
C PHE A 26 0.32 -42.94 6.89
N PRO A 27 1.08 -43.88 7.47
CA PRO A 27 0.62 -45.25 7.62
C PRO A 27 -0.60 -45.28 8.55
N SER A 28 -1.70 -45.82 8.03
CA SER A 28 -2.95 -46.02 8.74
C SER A 28 -2.75 -46.91 9.96
N ILE A 29 -2.97 -46.36 11.15
CA ILE A 29 -3.11 -47.12 12.40
C ILE A 29 -4.50 -47.78 12.38
N GLU A 30 -4.69 -48.79 11.54
CA GLU A 30 -5.95 -49.56 11.43
C GLU A 30 -5.77 -51.05 11.71
N SER A 31 -4.79 -51.43 12.55
CA SER A 31 -4.54 -52.85 12.83
C SER A 31 -4.56 -53.26 14.31
N GLN A 32 -5.06 -52.43 15.25
CA GLN A 32 -5.06 -52.83 16.66
C GLN A 32 -6.35 -52.61 17.49
N LEU A 33 -7.49 -52.31 16.88
CA LEU A 33 -8.76 -52.32 17.62
C LEU A 33 -9.90 -52.81 16.72
N SER A 34 -10.04 -54.12 16.56
CA SER A 34 -11.29 -54.73 16.08
C SER A 34 -12.18 -54.97 17.31
N PRO A 35 -13.29 -54.26 17.52
CA PRO A 35 -14.25 -54.61 18.54
C PRO A 35 -14.86 -55.97 18.20
N SER A 36 -15.14 -56.77 19.21
CA SER A 36 -15.81 -58.05 19.03
C SER A 36 -17.19 -57.85 18.41
N THR A 37 -17.67 -58.79 17.61
CA THR A 37 -18.97 -58.70 16.90
C THR A 37 -20.18 -58.55 17.83
N GLN A 38 -20.01 -58.71 19.15
CA GLN A 38 -21.04 -58.44 20.17
C GLN A 38 -21.14 -56.96 20.58
N ASP A 39 -20.11 -56.14 20.34
CA ASP A 39 -20.20 -54.69 20.60
C ASP A 39 -20.93 -53.95 19.47
N ARG A 40 -20.90 -54.47 18.23
CA ARG A 40 -21.59 -53.82 17.09
C ARG A 40 -23.10 -53.71 17.28
N ASP A 41 -23.75 -54.75 17.81
CA ASP A 41 -25.20 -54.78 17.96
C ASP A 41 -25.71 -53.93 19.15
N GLN A 42 -24.87 -53.66 20.16
CA GLN A 42 -25.23 -52.74 21.26
C GLN A 42 -25.04 -51.27 20.91
N TRP A 43 -24.13 -50.94 19.99
CA TRP A 43 -23.92 -49.56 19.55
C TRP A 43 -25.00 -49.10 18.57
N ASP A 44 -25.59 -50.02 17.79
CA ASP A 44 -26.65 -49.71 16.83
C ASP A 44 -28.04 -49.50 17.47
N GLU A 45 -28.35 -50.14 18.61
CA GLU A 45 -29.63 -49.88 19.32
C GLU A 45 -29.62 -48.52 20.06
N HIS A 46 -28.46 -48.04 20.53
CA HIS A 46 -28.30 -46.69 21.10
C HIS A 46 -27.95 -45.63 20.06
N ALA A 47 -27.61 -46.02 18.82
CA ALA A 47 -27.35 -45.10 17.73
C ALA A 47 -28.59 -44.27 17.39
N GLY A 48 -29.82 -44.80 17.53
CA GLY A 48 -31.06 -44.04 17.29
C GLY A 48 -31.21 -42.82 18.21
N GLU A 49 -31.03 -43.01 19.53
CA GLU A 49 -31.09 -41.91 20.52
C GLU A 49 -29.85 -41.01 20.50
N GLY A 50 -28.66 -41.57 20.24
CA GLY A 50 -27.42 -40.81 20.06
C GLY A 50 -27.49 -39.87 18.85
N ASN A 51 -28.03 -40.36 17.73
CA ASN A 51 -28.24 -39.59 16.51
C ASN A 51 -29.36 -38.56 16.69
N GLU A 52 -30.41 -38.84 17.48
CA GLU A 52 -31.41 -37.84 17.84
C GLU A 52 -30.87 -36.74 18.76
N ARG A 53 -30.04 -37.08 19.76
CA ARG A 53 -29.39 -36.08 20.62
C ARG A 53 -28.35 -35.25 19.85
N GLU A 54 -27.60 -35.90 18.96
CA GLU A 54 -26.65 -35.24 18.06
C GLU A 54 -27.38 -34.31 17.08
N ARG A 55 -28.45 -34.78 16.44
CA ARG A 55 -29.32 -33.94 15.59
C ARG A 55 -29.97 -32.82 16.37
N ALA A 56 -30.48 -33.07 17.57
CA ALA A 56 -31.06 -32.05 18.43
C ALA A 56 -30.02 -31.03 18.90
N LEU A 57 -28.77 -31.44 19.11
CA LEU A 57 -27.65 -30.55 19.43
C LEU A 57 -27.28 -29.69 18.22
N ILE A 58 -27.15 -30.29 17.03
CA ILE A 58 -26.91 -29.59 15.76
C ILE A 58 -28.04 -28.59 15.49
N GLU A 59 -29.30 -29.02 15.57
CA GLU A 59 -30.46 -28.13 15.40
C GLU A 59 -30.55 -27.03 16.46
N ARG A 60 -30.08 -27.26 17.70
CA ARG A 60 -30.05 -26.23 18.75
C ARG A 60 -28.91 -25.24 18.56
N MET A 61 -27.76 -25.69 18.07
CA MET A 61 -26.67 -24.81 17.62
C MET A 61 -27.14 -23.94 16.46
N ASP A 62 -28.00 -24.47 15.58
CA ASP A 62 -28.52 -23.78 14.40
C ASP A 62 -29.70 -22.83 14.70
N ARG A 63 -30.50 -23.10 15.75
CA ARG A 63 -31.69 -22.32 16.17
C ARG A 63 -31.43 -20.91 16.70
N GLY A 64 -30.19 -20.46 16.77
CA GLY A 64 -29.81 -19.12 17.21
C GLY A 64 -29.89 -18.02 16.15
N SER A 65 -30.24 -18.32 14.89
CA SER A 65 -30.11 -17.34 13.79
C SER A 65 -31.14 -17.57 12.69
N SER A 66 -31.83 -16.51 12.25
CA SER A 66 -32.77 -16.55 11.13
C SER A 66 -32.09 -16.94 9.82
N LEU A 67 -32.77 -17.73 8.98
CA LEU A 67 -32.32 -18.08 7.62
C LEU A 67 -32.24 -16.83 6.75
N SER A 68 -31.12 -16.65 6.03
CA SER A 68 -30.95 -15.56 5.07
C SER A 68 -31.77 -15.84 3.80
N PRO A 69 -32.65 -14.93 3.33
CA PRO A 69 -33.48 -15.21 2.15
C PRO A 69 -32.62 -15.36 0.89
N GLY A 70 -32.61 -16.56 0.30
CA GLY A 70 -32.04 -16.80 -1.04
C GLY A 70 -30.69 -17.53 -1.10
N LEU A 71 -30.11 -17.95 0.03
CA LEU A 71 -28.95 -18.86 0.03
C LEU A 71 -29.40 -20.33 0.16
N ASP A 72 -28.60 -21.24 -0.40
CA ASP A 72 -28.74 -22.68 -0.15
C ASP A 72 -28.49 -22.95 1.35
N PRO A 73 -29.40 -23.63 2.06
CA PRO A 73 -29.29 -23.85 3.50
C PRO A 73 -28.06 -24.68 3.89
N ASP A 74 -27.56 -25.58 3.02
CA ASP A 74 -26.37 -26.38 3.30
C ASP A 74 -25.09 -25.53 3.15
N ILE A 75 -25.07 -24.59 2.19
CA ILE A 75 -23.98 -23.61 2.04
C ILE A 75 -23.96 -22.65 3.23
N GLU A 76 -25.12 -22.16 3.67
CA GLU A 76 -25.22 -21.28 4.83
C GLU A 76 -24.77 -21.99 6.12
N LEU A 77 -25.09 -23.28 6.28
CA LEU A 77 -24.64 -24.11 7.38
C LEU A 77 -23.12 -24.32 7.35
N LEU A 78 -22.53 -24.57 6.18
CA LEU A 78 -21.09 -24.68 6.01
C LEU A 78 -20.39 -23.33 6.30
N MET A 79 -20.94 -22.21 5.84
CA MET A 79 -20.41 -20.87 6.12
C MET A 79 -20.40 -20.56 7.63
N LYS A 80 -21.46 -20.94 8.37
CA LYS A 80 -21.49 -20.82 9.84
C LYS A 80 -20.39 -21.62 10.54
N ARG A 81 -19.95 -22.72 9.91
CA ARG A 81 -18.85 -23.57 10.37
C ARG A 81 -17.48 -23.08 9.88
N THR A 82 -17.43 -22.02 9.06
CA THR A 82 -16.16 -21.44 8.54
C THR A 82 -15.50 -20.38 9.46
N GLY A 83 -16.02 -20.21 10.68
CA GLY A 83 -15.58 -19.21 11.65
C GLY A 83 -16.59 -18.06 11.79
N SER A 84 -16.53 -17.33 12.91
CA SER A 84 -17.53 -16.31 13.21
C SER A 84 -16.93 -15.11 13.95
N LEU A 85 -17.67 -14.00 13.91
CA LEU A 85 -17.40 -12.82 14.70
C LEU A 85 -18.01 -13.00 16.10
N GLN A 86 -17.21 -12.76 17.14
CA GLN A 86 -17.62 -12.89 18.54
C GLN A 86 -17.32 -11.60 19.30
N PHE A 87 -18.24 -11.20 20.18
CA PHE A 87 -17.98 -10.10 21.11
C PHE A 87 -16.99 -10.53 22.17
N THR A 88 -16.02 -9.68 22.43
CA THR A 88 -15.14 -9.78 23.58
C THR A 88 -15.83 -9.27 24.83
N GLU A 89 -15.22 -9.56 25.97
CA GLU A 89 -15.60 -9.09 27.31
C GLU A 89 -15.66 -7.56 27.42
N GLN A 90 -15.07 -6.85 26.46
CA GLN A 90 -15.03 -5.39 26.38
C GLN A 90 -15.93 -4.82 25.27
N GLY A 91 -16.81 -5.65 24.69
CA GLY A 91 -17.76 -5.24 23.66
C GLY A 91 -17.16 -5.03 22.26
N GLN A 92 -15.87 -5.37 22.04
CA GLN A 92 -15.25 -5.33 20.72
C GLN A 92 -15.46 -6.65 19.97
N LEU A 93 -15.68 -6.59 18.66
CA LEU A 93 -15.91 -7.77 17.83
C LEU A 93 -14.59 -8.33 17.28
N LYS A 94 -14.33 -9.62 17.49
CA LYS A 94 -13.14 -10.33 17.00
C LYS A 94 -13.52 -11.53 16.14
N TYR A 95 -12.70 -11.83 15.14
CA TYR A 95 -12.88 -13.00 14.29
C TYR A 95 -12.16 -14.23 14.87
N PHE A 96 -12.88 -15.34 14.90
CA PHE A 96 -12.34 -16.66 15.24
C PHE A 96 -12.63 -17.63 14.11
N GLY A 97 -11.57 -18.16 13.49
CA GLY A 97 -11.66 -19.11 12.38
C GLY A 97 -12.13 -20.51 12.80
N THR A 98 -12.37 -21.36 11.80
CA THR A 98 -12.86 -22.75 11.93
C THR A 98 -12.15 -23.62 12.93
N THR A 99 -10.84 -23.45 13.05
CA THR A 99 -9.97 -24.27 13.89
C THR A 99 -9.96 -23.82 15.35
N SER A 100 -10.59 -22.68 15.68
CA SER A 100 -10.64 -22.15 17.04
C SER A 100 -11.92 -22.55 17.74
N ASN A 101 -11.86 -23.33 18.82
CA ASN A 101 -13.07 -23.68 19.58
C ASN A 101 -13.81 -22.46 20.19
N VAL A 102 -13.19 -21.27 20.19
CA VAL A 102 -13.79 -20.03 20.70
C VAL A 102 -14.95 -19.53 19.83
N HIS A 103 -14.98 -19.86 18.53
CA HIS A 103 -16.09 -19.45 17.65
C HIS A 103 -17.44 -20.12 18.00
N PHE A 104 -17.42 -21.14 18.87
CA PHE A 104 -18.62 -21.79 19.42
C PHE A 104 -19.11 -21.17 20.75
N LEU A 105 -18.31 -20.34 21.41
CA LEU A 105 -18.55 -19.85 22.77
C LEU A 105 -19.51 -18.63 22.85
N ARG A 106 -20.47 -18.54 21.93
CA ARG A 106 -21.43 -17.41 21.76
C ARG A 106 -22.21 -17.03 23.04
N THR A 107 -22.11 -17.83 24.10
CA THR A 107 -22.81 -17.70 25.40
C THR A 107 -21.94 -17.92 26.64
N ALA A 108 -20.61 -17.96 26.53
CA ALA A 108 -19.77 -18.03 27.72
C ALA A 108 -19.86 -16.70 28.51
N THR A 109 -20.22 -16.77 29.79
CA THR A 109 -20.21 -15.64 30.74
C THR A 109 -18.94 -14.82 30.55
N PRO A 110 -19.03 -13.47 30.47
CA PRO A 110 -17.85 -12.64 30.34
C PRO A 110 -16.93 -12.92 31.51
N PHE A 111 -15.78 -13.53 31.24
CA PHE A 111 -14.69 -13.47 32.20
C PHE A 111 -14.26 -11.99 32.23
N HIS A 112 -14.13 -11.39 33.40
CA HIS A 112 -13.66 -10.01 33.49
C HIS A 112 -12.23 -10.09 33.99
N PRO A 113 -11.22 -10.17 33.11
CA PRO A 113 -9.87 -9.93 33.55
C PRO A 113 -9.87 -8.53 34.16
N HIS A 114 -9.35 -8.41 35.37
CA HIS A 114 -9.13 -7.12 36.04
C HIS A 114 -8.06 -6.34 35.26
N LEU A 115 -8.40 -5.83 34.08
CA LEU A 115 -7.65 -4.75 33.48
C LEU A 115 -7.95 -3.53 34.34
N THR A 116 -6.90 -2.91 34.85
CA THR A 116 -6.94 -1.73 35.70
C THR A 116 -7.69 -0.60 34.97
N HIS A 117 -9.00 -0.54 35.17
CA HIS A 117 -9.84 0.62 34.88
C HIS A 117 -9.38 1.76 35.77
N GLY A 118 -8.42 2.54 35.30
CA GLY A 118 -7.88 3.68 36.05
C GLY A 118 -7.12 4.69 35.20
N ASP A 119 -6.55 4.27 34.07
CA ASP A 119 -5.74 5.16 33.25
C ASP A 119 -6.51 5.75 32.08
N THR A 120 -6.78 7.04 32.15
CA THR A 120 -7.40 7.81 31.07
C THR A 120 -6.38 8.08 29.95
N PRO A 121 -6.80 8.40 28.72
CA PRO A 121 -5.87 8.83 27.66
C PRO A 121 -4.88 9.89 28.14
N GLU A 122 -5.36 10.85 28.94
CA GLU A 122 -4.56 11.94 29.50
C GLU A 122 -3.45 11.43 30.41
N SER A 123 -3.74 10.46 31.30
CA SER A 123 -2.72 9.93 32.21
C SER A 123 -1.61 9.19 31.47
N TRP A 124 -1.93 8.48 30.39
CA TRP A 124 -0.94 7.83 29.51
C TRP A 124 -0.04 8.86 28.82
N LEU A 125 -0.64 9.93 28.31
CA LEU A 125 0.09 11.00 27.63
C LEU A 125 1.00 11.78 28.60
N ASP A 126 0.52 12.05 29.81
CA ASP A 126 1.30 12.71 30.87
C ASP A 126 2.52 11.87 31.27
N ARG A 127 2.34 10.56 31.49
CA ARG A 127 3.45 9.64 31.81
C ARG A 127 4.49 9.56 30.70
N ALA A 128 4.06 9.64 29.44
CA ALA A 128 4.95 9.66 28.29
C ALA A 128 5.62 11.04 28.04
N GLY A 129 5.34 12.06 28.86
CA GLY A 129 5.90 13.40 28.72
C GLY A 129 5.31 14.20 27.55
N VAL A 130 4.18 13.76 26.99
CA VAL A 130 3.53 14.35 25.82
C VAL A 130 2.10 14.81 26.09
N GLY A 131 1.69 14.90 27.36
CA GLY A 131 0.37 15.33 27.84
C GLY A 131 0.04 16.82 27.72
N HIS A 132 0.74 17.56 26.84
CA HIS A 132 0.44 18.96 26.61
C HIS A 132 -1.02 19.11 26.13
N THR A 133 -1.74 20.10 26.67
CA THR A 133 -3.12 20.38 26.27
C THR A 133 -3.15 20.94 24.85
N VAL A 134 -3.87 20.28 23.96
CA VAL A 134 -4.04 20.70 22.57
C VAL A 134 -5.35 21.51 22.47
N PRO A 135 -5.31 22.78 22.03
CA PRO A 135 -6.52 23.56 21.80
C PRO A 135 -7.41 22.90 20.73
N ARG A 136 -8.73 22.96 20.90
CA ARG A 136 -9.69 22.30 20.00
C ARG A 136 -9.60 22.82 18.57
N GLU A 137 -9.33 24.11 18.41
CA GLU A 137 -9.17 24.78 17.12
C GLU A 137 -7.94 24.25 16.37
N VAL A 138 -6.87 23.92 17.10
CA VAL A 138 -5.66 23.31 16.52
C VAL A 138 -5.98 21.89 16.07
N GLU A 139 -6.59 21.08 16.93
CA GLU A 139 -7.00 19.71 16.58
C GLU A 139 -7.93 19.69 15.36
N ASP A 140 -8.95 20.56 15.33
CA ASP A 140 -9.88 20.71 14.21
C ASP A 140 -9.18 21.11 12.91
N HIS A 141 -8.25 22.06 12.98
CA HIS A 141 -7.48 22.51 11.82
C HIS A 141 -6.65 21.37 11.22
N LEU A 142 -5.95 20.61 12.07
CA LEU A 142 -5.07 19.51 11.62
C LEU A 142 -5.89 18.34 11.06
N ILE A 143 -7.01 17.98 11.71
CA ILE A 143 -7.92 16.94 11.21
C ILE A 143 -8.50 17.34 9.83
N ARG A 144 -8.89 18.60 9.64
CA ARG A 144 -9.39 19.09 8.34
C ARG A 144 -8.31 19.05 7.26
N LEU A 145 -7.06 19.39 7.59
CA LEU A 145 -5.94 19.24 6.66
C LEU A 145 -5.71 17.77 6.27
N TYR A 146 -5.78 16.84 7.21
CA TYR A 146 -5.69 15.41 6.91
C TYR A 146 -6.77 14.96 5.92
N PHE A 147 -8.04 15.30 6.21
CA PHE A 147 -9.17 14.93 5.34
C PHE A 147 -9.13 15.62 3.98
N ALA A 148 -8.52 16.80 3.88
CA ALA A 148 -8.38 17.49 2.61
C ALA A 148 -7.27 16.89 1.73
N TRP A 149 -6.13 16.49 2.29
CA TRP A 149 -4.93 16.21 1.48
C TRP A 149 -4.49 14.76 1.46
N GLU A 150 -4.69 13.99 2.53
CA GLU A 150 -4.18 12.62 2.64
C GLU A 150 -5.29 11.57 2.51
N ASN A 151 -6.36 11.69 3.30
CA ASN A 151 -7.46 10.72 3.30
C ASN A 151 -8.11 10.49 1.93
N PRO A 152 -8.31 11.50 1.05
CA PRO A 152 -9.06 11.29 -0.18
C PRO A 152 -8.40 10.32 -1.18
N TYR A 153 -7.10 10.05 -1.04
CA TYR A 153 -6.40 9.09 -1.88
C TYR A 153 -6.41 7.67 -1.30
N PHE A 154 -6.22 7.51 0.01
CA PHE A 154 -6.18 6.20 0.69
C PHE A 154 -7.52 5.72 1.24
N ASN A 155 -8.48 6.63 1.44
CA ASN A 155 -9.84 6.38 1.92
C ASN A 155 -9.92 5.38 3.09
N VAL A 156 -9.10 5.57 4.13
CA VAL A 156 -9.05 4.67 5.30
C VAL A 156 -10.10 5.01 6.37
N VAL A 157 -10.56 6.26 6.40
CA VAL A 157 -11.58 6.76 7.34
C VAL A 157 -12.70 7.48 6.60
N GLU A 158 -13.95 7.13 6.89
CA GLU A 158 -15.12 7.88 6.45
C GLU A 158 -15.28 9.16 7.26
N GLN A 159 -15.09 10.32 6.61
CA GLN A 159 -15.00 11.62 7.28
C GLN A 159 -16.26 11.94 8.10
N ASP A 160 -17.45 11.85 7.51
CA ASP A 160 -18.69 12.23 8.19
C ASP A 160 -18.98 11.32 9.39
N VAL A 161 -18.72 10.03 9.24
CA VAL A 161 -18.91 9.03 10.30
C VAL A 161 -17.94 9.27 11.45
N PHE A 162 -16.67 9.55 11.16
CA PHE A 162 -15.68 9.91 12.15
C PHE A 162 -16.03 11.24 12.86
N MET A 163 -16.41 12.27 12.11
CA MET A 163 -16.74 13.58 12.69
C MET A 163 -18.00 13.52 13.55
N ASN A 164 -18.98 12.70 13.20
CA ASN A 164 -20.16 12.44 14.03
C ASN A 164 -19.79 11.69 15.31
N ALA A 165 -18.98 10.63 15.22
CA ALA A 165 -18.49 9.90 16.40
C ALA A 165 -17.66 10.80 17.33
N ARG A 166 -16.80 11.66 16.76
CA ARG A 166 -16.05 12.67 17.51
C ARG A 166 -16.98 13.65 18.21
N ARG A 167 -18.00 14.19 17.52
CA ARG A 167 -18.95 15.12 18.14
C ARG A 167 -19.67 14.50 19.33
N GLN A 168 -20.05 13.23 19.24
CA GLN A 168 -20.65 12.47 20.34
C GLN A 168 -19.64 12.24 21.47
N ALA A 169 -18.39 11.90 21.16
CA ALA A 169 -17.34 11.73 22.18
C ALA A 169 -17.03 13.02 22.95
N LEU A 170 -17.22 14.17 22.31
CA LEU A 170 -16.98 15.50 22.87
C LEU A 170 -18.20 16.11 23.57
N SER A 171 -19.40 15.52 23.47
CA SER A 171 -20.60 16.05 24.12
C SER A 171 -20.69 15.65 25.60
N GLU A 172 -21.35 16.48 26.41
CA GLU A 172 -21.55 16.26 27.85
C GLU A 172 -22.48 15.07 28.16
N GLU A 173 -23.27 14.61 27.18
CA GLU A 173 -24.16 13.42 27.27
C GLU A 173 -23.40 12.11 27.53
N ARG A 174 -22.07 12.12 27.42
CA ARG A 174 -21.14 11.03 27.80
C ARG A 174 -21.27 10.60 29.26
N ALA A 175 -21.73 11.47 30.16
CA ALA A 175 -21.70 11.23 31.61
C ALA A 175 -22.49 9.98 32.06
N GLU A 176 -23.35 9.41 31.20
CA GLU A 176 -24.19 8.24 31.49
C GLU A 176 -23.76 6.96 30.74
N GLY A 177 -22.45 6.68 30.65
CA GLY A 177 -21.95 5.30 30.42
C GLY A 177 -22.06 4.76 28.98
N GLY A 178 -22.20 5.61 27.97
CA GLY A 178 -22.17 5.18 26.56
C GLY A 178 -20.78 4.72 26.10
N SER A 179 -20.70 3.57 25.42
CA SER A 179 -19.46 3.09 24.78
C SER A 179 -19.12 3.95 23.55
N LEU A 180 -17.85 4.30 23.37
CA LEU A 180 -17.39 5.00 22.16
C LEU A 180 -17.55 4.10 20.93
N ALA A 181 -17.87 4.71 19.80
CA ALA A 181 -17.86 4.01 18.53
C ALA A 181 -16.48 3.39 18.26
N SER A 182 -16.44 2.15 17.78
CA SER A 182 -15.19 1.40 17.56
C SER A 182 -14.28 2.01 16.49
N TRP A 183 -14.76 3.01 15.75
CA TRP A 183 -14.06 3.78 14.73
C TRP A 183 -13.68 5.21 15.19
N TYR A 184 -13.70 5.47 16.50
CA TYR A 184 -13.19 6.69 17.10
C TYR A 184 -12.31 6.40 18.32
N SER A 185 -11.15 7.06 18.39
CA SER A 185 -10.27 7.04 19.56
C SER A 185 -9.33 8.25 19.58
N ASP A 186 -8.79 8.59 20.75
CA ASP A 186 -7.74 9.62 20.86
C ASP A 186 -6.47 9.22 20.09
N LEU A 187 -6.18 7.91 20.01
CA LEU A 187 -5.10 7.37 19.20
C LEU A 187 -5.27 7.80 17.73
N LEU A 188 -6.46 7.58 17.16
CA LEU A 188 -6.78 7.96 15.79
C LEU A 188 -6.75 9.48 15.58
N VAL A 189 -7.26 10.25 16.54
CA VAL A 189 -7.20 11.73 16.51
C VAL A 189 -5.74 12.21 16.45
N ASN A 190 -4.85 11.67 17.28
CA ASN A 190 -3.44 12.05 17.27
C ASN A 190 -2.72 11.59 16.00
N ALA A 191 -3.07 10.42 15.45
CA ALA A 191 -2.58 9.98 14.15
C ALA A 191 -3.01 10.93 13.02
N MET A 192 -4.28 11.37 12.97
CA MET A 192 -4.76 12.38 12.03
C MET A 192 -4.05 13.73 12.20
N CYS A 193 -3.90 14.19 13.44
CA CYS A 193 -3.24 15.46 13.72
C CYS A 193 -1.78 15.46 13.28
N SER A 194 -1.10 14.31 13.35
CA SER A 194 0.28 14.20 12.86
C SER A 194 0.40 14.45 11.36
N TRP A 195 -0.55 13.99 10.56
CA TRP A 195 -0.63 14.27 9.13
C TRP A 195 -0.98 15.72 8.85
N GLY A 196 -2.01 16.24 9.52
CA GLY A 196 -2.36 17.66 9.44
C GLY A 196 -1.18 18.57 9.77
N ALA A 197 -0.35 18.17 10.74
CA ALA A 197 0.85 18.90 11.13
C ALA A 197 1.93 18.92 10.04
N LEU A 198 1.96 17.92 9.15
CA LEU A 198 2.82 17.96 7.96
C LEU A 198 2.33 19.03 6.97
N PHE A 199 1.04 19.33 6.88
CA PHE A 199 0.44 20.21 5.87
C PHE A 199 0.28 21.68 6.26
N THR A 200 0.64 22.01 7.50
CA THR A 200 0.60 23.38 8.02
C THR A 200 2.00 23.95 8.22
N ASP A 201 2.10 25.27 8.04
CA ASP A 201 3.28 26.06 8.39
C ASP A 201 2.98 26.97 9.60
N THR A 202 1.79 26.82 10.18
CA THR A 202 1.36 27.62 11.34
C THR A 202 2.10 27.13 12.57
N GLU A 203 2.79 28.04 13.25
CA GLU A 203 3.39 27.75 14.54
C GLU A 203 2.35 27.86 15.65
N PHE A 204 2.38 26.93 16.59
CA PHE A 204 1.53 26.93 17.78
C PHE A 204 2.42 27.01 19.02
N PRO A 205 2.76 28.21 19.54
CA PRO A 205 3.78 28.40 20.57
C PRO A 205 3.53 27.64 21.89
N GLY A 206 2.30 27.19 22.14
CA GLY A 206 1.94 26.36 23.30
C GLY A 206 2.18 24.86 23.12
N LEU A 207 2.62 24.42 21.93
CA LEU A 207 2.83 23.01 21.61
C LEU A 207 4.29 22.75 21.22
N PRO A 208 4.84 21.56 21.55
CA PRO A 208 6.19 21.20 21.14
C PRO A 208 6.38 21.17 19.62
N SER A 209 7.57 21.58 19.18
CA SER A 209 8.01 21.53 17.78
C SER A 209 9.12 20.49 17.58
N PRO A 210 9.16 19.73 16.46
CA PRO A 210 8.21 19.76 15.35
C PRO A 210 6.83 19.18 15.72
N LEU A 211 5.77 19.84 15.25
CA LEU A 211 4.38 19.49 15.61
C LEU A 211 4.01 18.05 15.21
N HIS A 212 4.51 17.58 14.06
CA HIS A 212 4.32 16.21 13.61
C HIS A 212 4.91 15.18 14.59
N ASP A 213 6.16 15.39 15.04
CA ASP A 213 6.82 14.47 15.97
C ASP A 213 6.13 14.48 17.35
N PHE A 214 5.57 15.62 17.75
CA PHE A 214 4.73 15.73 18.95
C PHE A 214 3.48 14.84 18.86
N PHE A 215 2.67 14.99 17.80
CA PHE A 215 1.45 14.19 17.65
C PHE A 215 1.72 12.70 17.43
N ILE A 216 2.77 12.33 16.68
CA ILE A 216 3.16 10.93 16.55
C ILE A 216 3.61 10.33 17.88
N SER A 217 4.31 11.10 18.72
CA SER A 217 4.71 10.61 20.05
C SER A 217 3.49 10.36 20.94
N ARG A 218 2.47 11.22 20.86
CA ARG A 218 1.18 11.01 21.53
C ARG A 218 0.46 9.76 21.01
N ALA A 219 0.39 9.59 19.70
CA ALA A 219 -0.20 8.41 19.08
C ALA A 219 0.50 7.12 19.54
N ARG A 220 1.84 7.08 19.60
CA ARG A 220 2.57 5.91 20.13
C ARG A 220 2.27 5.61 21.59
N ALA A 221 2.19 6.64 22.44
CA ALA A 221 1.85 6.45 23.85
C ALA A 221 0.44 5.87 24.04
N LEU A 222 -0.51 6.29 23.20
CA LEU A 222 -1.89 5.78 23.21
C LEU A 222 -2.00 4.39 22.56
N LEU A 223 -1.15 4.07 21.58
CA LEU A 223 -1.10 2.74 20.96
C LEU A 223 -0.73 1.67 21.99
N GLU A 224 0.23 1.95 22.88
CA GLU A 224 0.62 1.02 23.96
C GLU A 224 -0.57 0.66 24.86
N ARG A 225 -1.49 1.61 25.08
CA ARG A 225 -2.73 1.36 25.81
C ARG A 225 -3.75 0.59 24.98
N ASP A 226 -3.92 0.96 23.71
CA ASP A 226 -5.00 0.45 22.86
C ASP A 226 -4.68 -0.92 22.24
N ILE A 227 -3.42 -1.36 22.26
CA ILE A 227 -2.99 -2.62 21.61
C ILE A 227 -3.55 -3.87 22.28
N ASP A 228 -3.80 -3.83 23.59
CA ASP A 228 -4.43 -4.95 24.32
C ASP A 228 -5.87 -5.17 23.85
N ASN A 229 -6.54 -4.08 23.44
CA ASN A 229 -7.96 -4.04 23.11
C ASN A 229 -8.20 -3.28 21.80
N PRO A 230 -7.71 -3.82 20.67
CA PRO A 230 -7.72 -3.11 19.40
C PRO A 230 -9.15 -2.95 18.88
N THR A 231 -9.38 -1.80 18.24
CA THR A 231 -10.64 -1.41 17.60
C THR A 231 -10.42 -1.08 16.13
N ILE A 232 -11.48 -0.76 15.39
CA ILE A 232 -11.34 -0.27 14.00
C ILE A 232 -10.47 1.01 13.98
N ALA A 233 -10.65 1.89 14.97
CA ALA A 233 -9.84 3.09 15.13
C ALA A 233 -8.35 2.77 15.34
N THR A 234 -8.03 1.66 16.01
CA THR A 234 -6.63 1.19 16.17
C THR A 234 -6.02 0.78 14.83
N VAL A 235 -6.77 0.05 14.00
CA VAL A 235 -6.34 -0.33 12.64
C VAL A 235 -6.10 0.92 11.78
N GLN A 236 -7.07 1.84 11.76
CA GLN A 236 -6.98 3.08 11.01
C GLN A 236 -5.79 3.93 11.48
N ALA A 237 -5.59 4.04 12.80
CA ALA A 237 -4.48 4.81 13.35
C ALA A 237 -3.13 4.21 13.00
N LEU A 238 -2.96 2.88 13.09
CA LEU A 238 -1.73 2.20 12.69
C LEU A 238 -1.42 2.40 11.20
N ALA A 239 -2.43 2.29 10.33
CA ALA A 239 -2.28 2.56 8.90
C ALA A 239 -1.83 4.00 8.63
N MET A 240 -2.32 4.98 9.41
CA MET A 240 -1.89 6.37 9.30
C MET A 240 -0.50 6.62 9.91
N MET A 241 -0.20 5.98 11.04
CA MET A 241 1.11 6.06 11.70
C MET A 241 2.20 5.45 10.81
N SER A 242 1.90 4.43 10.02
CA SER A 242 2.87 3.83 9.08
C SER A 242 3.40 4.89 8.12
N GLY A 243 2.54 5.53 7.34
CA GLY A 243 2.95 6.58 6.39
C GLY A 243 3.55 7.82 7.07
N SER A 244 3.16 8.12 8.31
CA SER A 244 3.82 9.17 9.09
C SER A 244 5.28 8.83 9.43
N GLU A 245 5.59 7.59 9.80
CA GLU A 245 6.99 7.18 10.01
C GLU A 245 7.76 7.15 8.67
N ALA A 246 7.10 6.78 7.56
CA ALA A 246 7.68 6.88 6.20
C ALA A 246 8.05 8.33 5.85
N SER A 247 7.22 9.31 6.23
CA SER A 247 7.49 10.74 5.99
C SER A 247 8.83 11.20 6.59
N ARG A 248 9.31 10.49 7.62
CA ARG A 248 10.57 10.72 8.33
C ARG A 248 11.66 9.70 7.98
N SER A 249 11.47 8.89 6.93
CA SER A 249 12.39 7.83 6.49
C SER A 249 12.66 6.78 7.58
N ARG A 250 11.69 6.54 8.47
CA ARG A 250 11.77 5.53 9.53
C ARG A 250 11.09 4.23 9.05
N ASP A 251 11.53 3.75 7.90
CA ASP A 251 10.83 2.75 7.08
C ASP A 251 10.60 1.43 7.82
N SER A 252 11.56 0.95 8.63
CA SER A 252 11.38 -0.27 9.41
C SER A 252 10.20 -0.17 10.38
N ARG A 253 10.02 0.98 11.03
CA ARG A 253 8.90 1.19 11.96
C ARG A 253 7.60 1.40 11.20
N GLY A 254 7.63 2.17 10.11
CA GLY A 254 6.47 2.36 9.25
C GLY A 254 5.91 1.03 8.76
N TRP A 255 6.78 0.18 8.21
CA TRP A 255 6.41 -1.16 7.76
C TRP A 255 5.87 -2.07 8.87
N LEU A 256 6.41 -1.98 10.09
CA LEU A 256 5.86 -2.74 11.23
C LEU A 256 4.46 -2.27 11.61
N TYR A 257 4.20 -0.95 11.62
CA TYR A 257 2.85 -0.43 11.88
C TYR A 257 1.85 -0.82 10.80
N ASP A 258 2.27 -0.81 9.54
CA ASP A 258 1.48 -1.31 8.41
C ASP A 258 1.13 -2.80 8.58
N SER A 259 2.13 -3.63 8.88
CA SER A 259 1.94 -5.06 9.14
C SER A 259 1.00 -5.31 10.34
N MET A 260 1.11 -4.51 11.40
CA MET A 260 0.20 -4.56 12.55
C MET A 260 -1.24 -4.18 12.16
N ALA A 261 -1.41 -3.13 11.34
CA ALA A 261 -2.73 -2.73 10.85
C ALA A 261 -3.37 -3.86 10.04
N ALA A 262 -2.63 -4.45 9.10
CA ALA A 262 -3.11 -5.57 8.29
C ALA A 262 -3.48 -6.79 9.15
N GLN A 263 -2.65 -7.15 10.13
CA GLN A 263 -2.92 -8.27 11.03
C GLN A 263 -4.14 -8.01 11.92
N LEU A 264 -4.30 -6.79 12.43
CA LEU A 264 -5.45 -6.41 13.24
C LEU A 264 -6.74 -6.31 12.42
N ALA A 265 -6.67 -5.91 11.14
CA ALA A 265 -7.81 -5.95 10.25
C ALA A 265 -8.36 -7.38 10.09
N HIS A 266 -7.48 -8.39 10.04
CA HIS A 266 -7.89 -9.80 10.08
C HIS A 266 -8.43 -10.21 11.43
N HIS A 267 -7.74 -9.82 12.51
CA HIS A 267 -8.14 -10.12 13.88
C HIS A 267 -9.56 -9.62 14.21
N LEU A 268 -9.94 -8.45 13.70
CA LEU A 268 -11.27 -7.85 13.86
C LEU A 268 -12.30 -8.31 12.81
N GLY A 269 -11.88 -9.16 11.86
CA GLY A 269 -12.70 -9.68 10.79
C GLY A 269 -13.19 -8.63 9.79
N LEU A 270 -12.41 -7.58 9.54
CA LEU A 270 -12.77 -6.51 8.59
C LEU A 270 -12.78 -7.01 7.13
N HIS A 271 -12.10 -8.13 6.87
CA HIS A 271 -12.01 -8.82 5.58
C HIS A 271 -13.25 -9.69 5.26
N LEU A 272 -14.23 -9.79 6.17
CA LEU A 272 -15.40 -10.64 5.98
C LEU A 272 -16.54 -9.89 5.26
N ASP A 273 -17.36 -10.60 4.49
CA ASP A 273 -18.69 -10.07 4.14
C ASP A 273 -19.54 -10.09 5.41
N VAL A 274 -20.11 -8.93 5.75
CA VAL A 274 -20.92 -8.75 6.94
C VAL A 274 -22.40 -8.58 6.62
N GLU A 275 -22.82 -8.74 5.36
CA GLU A 275 -24.22 -8.53 4.97
C GLU A 275 -25.20 -9.40 5.76
N HIS A 276 -24.84 -10.65 6.10
CA HIS A 276 -25.71 -11.50 6.92
C HIS A 276 -25.89 -10.95 8.34
N TYR A 277 -24.85 -10.36 8.95
CA TYR A 277 -24.96 -9.67 10.25
C TYR A 277 -25.81 -8.40 10.15
N ILE A 278 -25.80 -7.72 9.01
CA ILE A 278 -26.66 -6.55 8.76
C ILE A 278 -28.13 -6.99 8.62
N GLN A 279 -28.38 -8.08 7.88
CA GLN A 279 -29.73 -8.62 7.66
C GLN A 279 -30.34 -9.19 8.95
N SER A 280 -29.53 -9.74 9.85
CA SER A 280 -29.98 -10.24 11.16
C SER A 280 -30.12 -9.13 12.23
N ASN A 281 -29.81 -7.87 11.91
CA ASN A 281 -29.72 -6.74 12.85
C ASN A 281 -28.66 -6.90 13.95
N ASP A 282 -27.70 -7.81 13.79
CA ASP A 282 -26.55 -7.94 14.69
C ASP A 282 -25.49 -6.85 14.44
N MET A 283 -25.55 -6.18 13.30
CA MET A 283 -24.66 -5.08 12.90
C MET A 283 -25.42 -4.00 12.13
N SER A 284 -25.08 -2.73 12.34
CA SER A 284 -25.64 -1.63 11.53
C SER A 284 -24.97 -1.55 10.15
N ARG A 285 -25.70 -1.07 9.13
CA ARG A 285 -25.12 -0.83 7.79
C ARG A 285 -23.97 0.18 7.83
N GLN A 286 -24.04 1.19 8.70
CA GLN A 286 -22.96 2.15 8.89
C GLN A 286 -21.69 1.47 9.42
N GLU A 287 -21.80 0.58 10.41
CA GLU A 287 -20.66 -0.19 10.90
C GLU A 287 -20.07 -1.09 9.81
N GLY A 288 -20.93 -1.77 9.03
CA GLY A 288 -20.46 -2.60 7.91
C GLY A 288 -19.67 -1.81 6.86
N ASN A 289 -20.13 -0.60 6.52
CA ASN A 289 -19.41 0.30 5.61
C ASN A 289 -18.06 0.71 6.20
N VAL A 290 -18.01 1.13 7.46
CA VAL A 290 -16.78 1.54 8.13
C VAL A 290 -15.75 0.40 8.19
N ARG A 291 -16.20 -0.83 8.45
CA ARG A 291 -15.35 -2.03 8.41
C ARG A 291 -14.74 -2.25 7.02
N SER A 292 -15.56 -2.17 5.98
CA SER A 292 -15.12 -2.30 4.59
C SER A 292 -14.13 -1.18 4.21
N THR A 293 -14.45 0.08 4.51
CA THR A 293 -13.58 1.23 4.26
C THR A 293 -12.22 1.08 4.94
N ALA A 294 -12.19 0.72 6.24
CA ALA A 294 -10.96 0.50 6.97
C ALA A 294 -10.11 -0.64 6.38
N PHE A 295 -10.75 -1.76 5.98
CA PHE A 295 -10.05 -2.87 5.34
C PHE A 295 -9.42 -2.46 4.00
N TRP A 296 -10.21 -1.90 3.08
CA TRP A 296 -9.73 -1.54 1.74
C TRP A 296 -8.69 -0.42 1.79
N GLY A 297 -8.85 0.56 2.66
CA GLY A 297 -7.84 1.60 2.86
C GLY A 297 -6.53 1.04 3.40
N THR A 298 -6.60 0.09 4.33
CA THR A 298 -5.40 -0.63 4.83
C THR A 298 -4.74 -1.45 3.72
N TYR A 299 -5.51 -2.14 2.88
CA TYR A 299 -4.98 -2.88 1.73
C TYR A 299 -4.24 -1.99 0.73
N VAL A 300 -4.80 -0.82 0.39
CA VAL A 300 -4.13 0.12 -0.53
C VAL A 300 -2.83 0.65 0.08
N ILE A 301 -2.80 0.92 1.38
CA ILE A 301 -1.58 1.35 2.10
C ILE A 301 -0.51 0.24 2.12
N ASP A 302 -0.89 -1.01 2.41
CA ASP A 302 0.02 -2.17 2.40
C ASP A 302 0.63 -2.39 0.99
N LEU A 303 -0.18 -2.26 -0.06
CA LEU A 303 0.30 -2.32 -1.45
C LEU A 303 1.27 -1.17 -1.77
N ALA A 304 0.98 0.03 -1.29
CA ALA A 304 1.88 1.18 -1.41
C ALA A 304 3.23 0.92 -0.73
N TRP A 305 3.24 0.37 0.48
CA TRP A 305 4.47 -0.04 1.20
C TRP A 305 5.25 -1.12 0.46
N SER A 306 4.52 -2.07 -0.11
CA SER A 306 5.05 -3.20 -0.86
C SER A 306 5.82 -2.75 -2.10
N TYR A 307 5.27 -1.78 -2.85
CA TYR A 307 5.97 -1.16 -3.97
C TYR A 307 7.12 -0.26 -3.53
N TYR A 308 6.94 0.53 -2.47
CA TYR A 308 7.97 1.44 -1.94
C TYR A 308 9.23 0.69 -1.46
N LEU A 309 9.07 -0.45 -0.80
CA LEU A 309 10.19 -1.23 -0.25
C LEU A 309 10.63 -2.41 -1.13
N GLY A 310 9.92 -2.69 -2.22
CA GLY A 310 10.14 -3.90 -3.01
C GLY A 310 9.96 -5.16 -2.16
N ARG A 311 8.79 -5.31 -1.53
CA ARG A 311 8.39 -6.50 -0.76
C ARG A 311 7.01 -6.95 -1.21
N LEU A 312 6.70 -8.23 -1.13
CA LEU A 312 5.33 -8.69 -1.36
C LEU A 312 4.37 -8.05 -0.36
N THR A 313 3.17 -7.72 -0.85
CA THR A 313 2.04 -7.44 0.04
C THR A 313 1.88 -8.51 1.07
N MET A 314 1.43 -8.12 2.26
CA MET A 314 1.03 -9.11 3.23
C MET A 314 0.01 -10.04 2.55
N PRO A 315 0.13 -11.36 2.71
CA PRO A 315 -0.81 -12.30 2.12
C PRO A 315 -2.15 -12.16 2.85
N VAL A 316 -2.89 -11.12 2.49
CA VAL A 316 -4.33 -10.96 2.71
C VAL A 316 -4.96 -12.02 1.82
N ALA A 317 -4.87 -13.28 2.26
CA ALA A 317 -5.12 -14.53 1.56
C ALA A 317 -5.89 -14.37 0.23
N ASP A 318 -5.17 -14.09 -0.87
CA ASP A 318 -5.71 -13.87 -2.21
C ASP A 318 -6.93 -12.92 -2.19
N VAL A 319 -6.74 -11.61 -2.37
CA VAL A 319 -7.84 -10.63 -2.27
C VAL A 319 -9.06 -10.95 -3.14
N ASN A 320 -8.86 -11.71 -4.23
CA ASN A 320 -9.94 -12.27 -5.06
C ASN A 320 -10.85 -13.29 -4.34
N ARG A 321 -10.44 -13.78 -3.16
CA ARG A 321 -11.15 -14.69 -2.25
C ARG A 321 -11.63 -13.99 -0.99
N VAL A 322 -11.32 -12.70 -0.81
CA VAL A 322 -11.80 -11.94 0.33
C VAL A 322 -13.26 -11.58 0.07
N PRO A 323 -14.21 -12.03 0.92
CA PRO A 323 -15.62 -11.84 0.67
C PRO A 323 -16.09 -10.40 0.95
N VAL A 324 -15.27 -9.55 1.60
CA VAL A 324 -15.64 -8.17 1.91
C VAL A 324 -16.09 -7.43 0.65
N ARG A 325 -17.29 -6.88 0.72
CA ARG A 325 -17.83 -6.08 -0.37
C ARG A 325 -17.02 -4.80 -0.48
N MET A 326 -16.72 -4.44 -1.72
CA MET A 326 -16.31 -3.09 -2.06
C MET A 326 -17.36 -2.11 -1.48
N PRO A 327 -16.97 -0.99 -0.87
CA PRO A 327 -17.91 -0.05 -0.26
C PRO A 327 -19.06 0.26 -1.22
N ASP A 328 -20.29 0.07 -0.76
CA ASP A 328 -21.48 0.13 -1.62
C ASP A 328 -21.61 1.51 -2.28
N GLN A 329 -21.71 1.49 -3.61
CA GLN A 329 -21.97 2.67 -4.43
C GLN A 329 -23.46 3.01 -4.36
N GLN A 330 -23.93 3.52 -3.22
CA GLN A 330 -25.29 4.05 -3.20
C GLN A 330 -25.34 5.29 -4.09
N LYS A 331 -25.86 5.11 -5.31
CA LYS A 331 -26.14 6.17 -6.31
C LYS A 331 -27.10 7.26 -5.80
N SER A 332 -27.63 7.11 -4.58
CA SER A 332 -28.60 8.00 -3.94
C SER A 332 -28.00 9.00 -2.93
N TRP A 333 -26.69 8.96 -2.64
CA TRP A 333 -26.08 9.96 -1.77
C TRP A 333 -26.00 11.32 -2.48
N PRO A 334 -26.11 12.45 -1.74
CA PRO A 334 -25.88 13.76 -2.30
C PRO A 334 -24.46 13.85 -2.90
N PRO A 335 -24.25 14.71 -3.92
CA PRO A 335 -22.92 14.94 -4.47
C PRO A 335 -21.92 15.26 -3.35
N GLN A 336 -20.81 14.55 -3.33
CA GLN A 336 -19.72 14.83 -2.40
C GLN A 336 -18.86 15.98 -2.92
N PHE A 337 -18.24 16.70 -2.00
CA PHE A 337 -17.44 17.86 -2.33
C PHE A 337 -16.10 17.81 -1.61
N TRP A 338 -15.07 18.27 -2.32
CA TRP A 338 -13.73 18.45 -1.79
C TRP A 338 -13.48 19.94 -1.57
N ASP A 339 -13.08 20.28 -0.35
CA ASP A 339 -12.71 21.63 0.05
C ASP A 339 -11.19 21.78 -0.03
N ASN A 340 -10.69 22.80 -0.75
CA ASN A 340 -9.27 23.16 -0.82
C ASN A 340 -8.80 23.83 0.49
N TYR A 341 -8.86 23.06 1.58
CA TYR A 341 -8.59 23.56 2.92
C TYR A 341 -7.09 23.73 3.15
N THR A 342 -6.66 24.95 3.51
CA THR A 342 -5.24 25.27 3.76
C THR A 342 -5.09 26.14 5.01
N ASN A 343 -3.87 26.59 5.32
CA ASN A 343 -3.59 27.47 6.47
C ASN A 343 -4.41 28.77 6.41
N HIS A 344 -4.65 29.29 5.21
CA HIS A 344 -5.44 30.51 4.99
C HIS A 344 -6.89 30.37 5.46
N SER A 345 -7.38 29.14 5.61
CA SER A 345 -8.75 28.83 6.03
C SER A 345 -8.94 28.85 7.55
N MET A 346 -7.88 28.91 8.36
CA MET A 346 -7.95 28.85 9.83
C MET A 346 -8.71 30.05 10.45
N GLY A 347 -8.72 31.20 9.78
CA GLY A 347 -9.38 32.42 10.27
C GLY A 347 -10.83 32.62 9.83
N GLY A 348 -11.43 31.70 9.04
CA GLY A 348 -12.84 31.78 8.62
C GLY A 348 -13.23 32.98 7.72
N HIS A 349 -12.30 33.89 7.44
CA HIS A 349 -12.55 35.12 6.68
C HIS A 349 -12.43 34.93 5.15
N ILE A 350 -11.79 33.86 4.70
CA ILE A 350 -11.56 33.57 3.28
C ILE A 350 -12.43 32.38 2.89
N PRO A 351 -13.29 32.51 1.86
CA PRO A 351 -14.06 31.39 1.32
C PRO A 351 -13.13 30.24 0.90
N VAL A 352 -13.48 29.01 1.26
CA VAL A 352 -12.75 27.83 0.81
C VAL A 352 -13.32 27.40 -0.54
N ASP A 353 -12.44 27.29 -1.55
CA ASP A 353 -12.84 26.81 -2.86
C ASP A 353 -13.30 25.35 -2.76
N ARG A 354 -14.47 25.07 -3.34
CA ARG A 354 -15.15 23.79 -3.26
C ARG A 354 -15.32 23.18 -4.64
N TYR A 355 -14.98 21.91 -4.77
CA TYR A 355 -15.00 21.17 -6.03
C TYR A 355 -15.85 19.91 -5.89
N ILE A 356 -16.48 19.49 -6.99
CA ILE A 356 -17.23 18.22 -7.02
C ILE A 356 -16.24 17.07 -6.85
N ASP A 357 -16.53 16.16 -5.92
CA ASP A 357 -15.67 15.04 -5.59
C ASP A 357 -16.25 13.71 -6.13
N PRO A 358 -15.60 13.08 -7.13
CA PRO A 358 -15.98 11.75 -7.61
C PRO A 358 -15.37 10.60 -6.79
N VAL A 359 -15.17 10.76 -5.46
CA VAL A 359 -14.40 9.82 -4.62
C VAL A 359 -14.86 8.37 -4.75
N SER A 360 -16.18 8.11 -4.77
CA SER A 360 -16.70 6.73 -4.90
C SER A 360 -16.31 6.09 -6.23
N THR A 361 -16.40 6.84 -7.34
CA THR A 361 -15.98 6.38 -8.65
C THR A 361 -14.46 6.24 -8.71
N MET A 362 -13.72 7.22 -8.19
CA MET A 362 -12.26 7.18 -8.14
C MET A 362 -11.76 5.95 -7.37
N TRP A 363 -12.37 5.64 -6.24
CA TRP A 363 -11.99 4.53 -5.38
C TRP A 363 -12.19 3.17 -6.05
N GLU A 364 -13.28 2.99 -6.81
CA GLU A 364 -13.50 1.78 -7.62
C GLU A 364 -12.34 1.54 -8.60
N TYR A 365 -11.94 2.58 -9.33
CA TYR A 365 -10.85 2.47 -10.31
C TYR A 365 -9.48 2.36 -9.64
N HIS A 366 -9.28 3.01 -8.50
CA HIS A 366 -8.06 2.86 -7.70
C HIS A 366 -7.87 1.40 -7.27
N LEU A 367 -8.90 0.76 -6.71
CA LEU A 367 -8.81 -0.65 -6.31
C LEU A 367 -8.62 -1.60 -7.51
N LYS A 368 -9.25 -1.33 -8.66
CA LYS A 368 -8.95 -2.08 -9.91
C LYS A 368 -7.49 -1.96 -10.32
N LEU A 369 -6.89 -0.78 -10.19
CA LEU A 369 -5.46 -0.56 -10.46
C LEU A 369 -4.61 -1.35 -9.45
N CYS A 370 -4.95 -1.30 -8.16
CA CYS A 370 -4.29 -2.06 -7.11
C CYS A 370 -4.27 -3.57 -7.40
N PHE A 371 -5.37 -4.16 -7.88
CA PHE A 371 -5.40 -5.57 -8.28
C PHE A 371 -4.46 -5.90 -9.44
N ILE A 372 -4.32 -4.99 -10.41
CA ILE A 372 -3.36 -5.16 -11.51
C ILE A 372 -1.93 -5.11 -10.95
N MET A 373 -1.66 -4.14 -10.07
CA MET A 373 -0.36 -3.97 -9.41
C MET A 373 0.00 -5.16 -8.51
N GLU A 374 -0.92 -5.71 -7.72
CA GLU A 374 -0.67 -6.89 -6.88
C GLU A 374 -0.28 -8.10 -7.75
N ARG A 375 -1.00 -8.32 -8.86
CA ARG A 375 -0.68 -9.38 -9.83
C ARG A 375 0.69 -9.18 -10.48
N LEU A 376 1.01 -7.94 -10.84
CA LEU A 376 2.32 -7.59 -11.39
C LEU A 376 3.43 -7.91 -10.38
N GLN A 377 3.22 -7.54 -9.11
CA GLN A 377 4.19 -7.79 -8.07
C GLN A 377 4.42 -9.29 -7.87
N ARG A 378 3.36 -10.10 -7.74
CA ARG A 378 3.48 -11.57 -7.61
C ARG A 378 4.29 -12.18 -8.75
N ALA A 379 4.15 -11.68 -9.97
CA ALA A 379 4.93 -12.15 -11.12
C ALA A 379 6.44 -11.86 -10.99
N PHE A 380 6.85 -10.81 -10.27
CA PHE A 380 8.27 -10.53 -10.00
C PHE A 380 8.87 -11.45 -8.94
N TYR A 381 8.09 -11.91 -7.96
CA TYR A 381 8.58 -12.77 -6.88
C TYR A 381 8.44 -14.27 -7.15
N ASP A 382 7.72 -14.65 -8.20
CA ASP A 382 7.62 -16.04 -8.60
C ASP A 382 8.96 -16.54 -9.16
N LYS A 383 9.73 -17.21 -8.30
CA LYS A 383 11.03 -17.84 -8.60
C LYS A 383 10.93 -18.90 -9.72
N HIS A 384 9.71 -19.31 -10.10
CA HIS A 384 9.41 -20.24 -11.18
C HIS A 384 8.94 -19.56 -12.48
N THR A 385 9.21 -18.25 -12.66
CA THR A 385 9.22 -17.63 -13.99
C THR A 385 10.38 -18.21 -14.83
N GLY A 386 10.31 -19.51 -15.09
CA GLY A 386 11.32 -20.40 -15.65
C GLY A 386 11.62 -20.21 -17.13
N SER A 387 11.27 -19.05 -17.71
CA SER A 387 11.73 -18.66 -19.04
C SER A 387 11.51 -17.16 -19.30
N ILE A 388 12.37 -16.58 -20.14
CA ILE A 388 12.18 -15.23 -20.72
C ILE A 388 10.79 -15.12 -21.37
N THR A 389 10.31 -16.19 -22.01
CA THR A 389 8.98 -16.23 -22.65
C THR A 389 7.84 -16.01 -21.65
N GLN A 390 7.91 -16.61 -20.46
CA GLN A 390 6.92 -16.37 -19.40
C GLN A 390 6.97 -14.92 -18.91
N LEU A 391 8.17 -14.38 -18.68
CA LEU A 391 8.34 -12.97 -18.29
C LEU A 391 7.77 -12.01 -19.35
N GLN A 392 7.95 -12.32 -20.64
CA GLN A 392 7.37 -11.59 -21.76
C GLN A 392 5.83 -11.66 -21.73
N ALA A 393 5.28 -12.85 -21.47
CA ALA A 393 3.84 -13.04 -21.35
C ALA A 393 3.26 -12.26 -20.16
N HIS A 394 3.91 -12.29 -18.99
CA HIS A 394 3.50 -11.54 -17.80
C HIS A 394 3.55 -10.03 -18.04
N THR A 395 4.62 -9.53 -18.64
CA THR A 395 4.76 -8.10 -18.97
C THR A 395 3.72 -7.65 -19.97
N SER A 396 3.48 -8.44 -21.03
CA SER A 396 2.44 -8.17 -22.02
C SER A 396 1.06 -8.13 -21.35
N ALA A 397 0.73 -9.14 -20.54
CA ALA A 397 -0.55 -9.21 -19.83
C ALA A 397 -0.76 -8.04 -18.88
N ALA A 398 0.25 -7.66 -18.09
CA ALA A 398 0.18 -6.51 -17.19
C ALA A 398 0.02 -5.19 -17.96
N THR A 399 0.76 -5.03 -19.06
CA THR A 399 0.69 -3.85 -19.93
C THR A 399 -0.70 -3.71 -20.55
N THR A 400 -1.25 -4.77 -21.14
CA THR A 400 -2.59 -4.77 -21.71
C THR A 400 -3.65 -4.47 -20.65
N ALA A 401 -3.52 -5.03 -19.43
CA ALA A 401 -4.45 -4.75 -18.34
C ALA A 401 -4.41 -3.28 -17.92
N LEU A 402 -3.23 -2.68 -17.85
CA LEU A 402 -3.04 -1.26 -17.56
C LEU A 402 -3.64 -0.38 -18.67
N GLU A 403 -3.34 -0.64 -19.94
CA GLU A 403 -3.92 0.09 -21.08
C GLU A 403 -5.46 0.01 -21.06
N THR A 404 -6.02 -1.19 -20.87
CA THR A 404 -7.47 -1.40 -20.72
C THR A 404 -8.05 -0.61 -19.56
N TRP A 405 -7.35 -0.57 -18.42
CA TRP A 405 -7.77 0.21 -17.26
C TRP A 405 -7.85 1.70 -17.59
N LEU A 406 -6.83 2.26 -18.24
CA LEU A 406 -6.78 3.67 -18.62
C LEU A 406 -7.91 4.04 -19.60
N GLU A 407 -8.16 3.18 -20.59
CA GLU A 407 -9.24 3.36 -21.58
C GLU A 407 -10.63 3.27 -20.96
N SER A 408 -10.77 2.53 -19.86
CA SER A 408 -12.04 2.34 -19.16
C SER A 408 -12.42 3.48 -18.20
N LEU A 409 -11.53 4.46 -17.99
CA LEU A 409 -11.78 5.57 -17.08
C LEU A 409 -12.94 6.46 -17.55
N PRO A 410 -13.88 6.82 -16.65
CA PRO A 410 -14.94 7.76 -16.99
C PRO A 410 -14.37 9.18 -17.17
N PRO A 411 -15.03 10.06 -17.95
CA PRO A 411 -14.51 11.40 -18.26
C PRO A 411 -14.20 12.29 -17.04
N ILE A 412 -14.83 12.03 -15.90
CA ILE A 412 -14.57 12.78 -14.65
C ILE A 412 -13.22 12.41 -13.99
N LEU A 413 -12.64 11.27 -14.38
CA LEU A 413 -11.34 10.78 -13.89
C LEU A 413 -10.23 10.87 -14.94
N THR A 414 -10.53 11.29 -16.17
CA THR A 414 -9.52 11.45 -17.22
C THR A 414 -8.80 12.79 -17.09
N ILE A 415 -7.51 12.80 -17.42
CA ILE A 415 -6.68 14.01 -17.41
C ILE A 415 -6.05 14.24 -18.78
N ASP A 416 -5.74 15.51 -19.07
CA ASP A 416 -5.00 15.93 -20.25
C ASP A 416 -3.66 16.52 -19.80
N THR A 417 -2.58 15.82 -20.14
CA THR A 417 -1.21 16.19 -19.77
C THR A 417 -0.50 17.03 -20.83
N THR A 418 -1.16 17.35 -21.95
CA THR A 418 -0.54 18.07 -23.07
C THR A 418 -0.30 19.55 -22.78
N ASN A 419 -1.10 20.16 -21.90
CA ASN A 419 -0.97 21.56 -21.51
C ASN A 419 -0.64 21.71 -20.01
N THR A 420 0.65 21.74 -19.70
CA THR A 420 1.15 21.97 -18.33
C THR A 420 1.16 23.45 -17.92
N THR A 421 0.99 24.38 -18.86
CA THR A 421 1.08 25.83 -18.59
C THR A 421 -0.21 26.41 -18.04
N ASN A 422 -1.35 25.98 -18.59
CA ASN A 422 -2.68 26.38 -18.12
C ASN A 422 -3.60 25.15 -18.04
N PRO A 423 -3.37 24.27 -17.05
CA PRO A 423 -4.13 23.03 -16.91
C PRO A 423 -5.57 23.29 -16.44
N LYS A 424 -6.47 22.38 -16.78
CA LYS A 424 -7.82 22.33 -16.17
C LYS A 424 -7.70 21.98 -14.67
N PRO A 425 -8.67 22.37 -13.83
CA PRO A 425 -8.62 22.09 -12.39
C PRO A 425 -8.92 20.61 -12.11
N TYR A 426 -7.88 19.77 -12.18
CA TYR A 426 -7.94 18.36 -11.79
C TYR A 426 -7.76 18.22 -10.27
N LEU A 427 -8.53 17.35 -9.64
CA LEU A 427 -8.43 17.13 -8.19
C LEU A 427 -7.10 16.44 -7.82
N PRO A 428 -6.48 16.78 -6.67
CA PRO A 428 -5.18 16.24 -6.27
C PRO A 428 -5.07 14.71 -6.37
N ARG A 429 -6.04 13.99 -5.81
CA ARG A 429 -6.07 12.52 -5.79
C ARG A 429 -6.19 11.88 -7.17
N ILE A 430 -6.80 12.57 -8.13
CA ILE A 430 -6.90 12.09 -9.53
C ILE A 430 -5.53 12.17 -10.19
N LEU A 431 -4.78 13.25 -9.98
CA LEU A 431 -3.41 13.37 -10.49
C LEU A 431 -2.51 12.29 -9.89
N VAL A 432 -2.62 12.02 -8.58
CA VAL A 432 -1.85 10.96 -7.91
C VAL A 432 -2.21 9.57 -8.48
N LEU A 433 -3.49 9.29 -8.71
CA LEU A 433 -3.95 8.04 -9.35
C LEU A 433 -3.31 7.83 -10.73
N HIS A 434 -3.22 8.86 -11.56
CA HIS A 434 -2.54 8.77 -12.86
C HIS A 434 -1.02 8.59 -12.73
N THR A 435 -0.37 9.21 -11.74
CA THR A 435 1.05 8.93 -11.48
C THR A 435 1.31 7.49 -11.04
N GLN A 436 0.42 6.90 -10.24
CA GLN A 436 0.51 5.50 -9.83
C GLN A 436 0.33 4.54 -11.01
N TYR A 437 -0.62 4.85 -11.91
CA TYR A 437 -0.78 4.12 -13.17
C TYR A 437 0.51 4.10 -13.99
N HIS A 438 1.14 5.27 -14.16
CA HIS A 438 2.40 5.37 -14.91
C HIS A 438 3.56 4.69 -14.18
N GLU A 439 3.61 4.72 -12.86
CA GLU A 439 4.58 3.96 -12.09
C GLU A 439 4.41 2.45 -12.30
N ALA A 440 3.18 1.93 -12.24
CA ALA A 440 2.90 0.53 -12.57
C ALA A 440 3.35 0.20 -14.00
N MET A 441 3.25 1.17 -14.93
CA MET A 441 3.74 0.99 -16.30
C MET A 441 5.26 0.90 -16.42
N ILE A 442 5.98 1.68 -15.61
CA ILE A 442 7.43 1.61 -15.48
C ILE A 442 7.81 0.21 -14.98
N PHE A 443 7.23 -0.24 -13.87
CA PHE A 443 7.55 -1.54 -13.29
C PHE A 443 7.26 -2.69 -14.25
N ALA A 444 6.09 -2.72 -14.88
CA ALA A 444 5.74 -3.77 -15.83
C ALA A 444 6.74 -3.92 -16.98
N ASN A 445 7.32 -2.82 -17.47
CA ASN A 445 8.25 -2.84 -18.60
C ASN A 445 9.74 -2.87 -18.19
N HIS A 446 10.06 -2.67 -16.91
CA HIS A 446 11.42 -2.61 -16.40
C HIS A 446 12.29 -3.82 -16.80
N PRO A 447 11.82 -5.09 -16.72
CA PRO A 447 12.65 -6.26 -17.02
C PRO A 447 13.23 -6.32 -18.45
N PHE A 448 12.60 -5.63 -19.41
CA PHE A 448 13.06 -5.60 -20.81
C PHE A 448 13.93 -4.39 -21.17
N ILE A 449 14.11 -3.47 -20.23
CA ILE A 449 15.12 -2.40 -20.34
C ILE A 449 16.51 -2.98 -20.09
N THR A 450 16.59 -3.95 -19.20
CA THR A 450 17.82 -4.60 -18.73
C THR A 450 18.24 -5.77 -19.64
N MET A 451 17.32 -6.27 -20.50
CA MET A 451 17.53 -7.37 -21.45
C MET A 451 17.29 -6.97 -22.92
N PRO A 452 18.20 -6.22 -23.56
CA PRO A 452 18.00 -5.65 -24.91
C PRO A 452 17.98 -6.66 -26.08
N ARG A 453 18.20 -7.96 -25.84
CA ARG A 453 18.39 -8.99 -26.89
C ARG A 453 17.10 -9.69 -27.38
N THR A 454 15.92 -9.30 -26.92
CA THR A 454 14.65 -9.94 -27.30
C THR A 454 13.68 -8.93 -27.88
N GLY A 455 13.06 -9.23 -29.03
CA GLY A 455 12.33 -8.27 -29.88
C GLY A 455 11.17 -7.47 -29.25
N GLN A 456 10.74 -7.78 -28.03
CA GLN A 456 9.80 -6.94 -27.26
C GLN A 456 10.46 -5.66 -26.68
N SER A 457 11.79 -5.54 -26.72
CA SER A 457 12.54 -4.46 -26.06
C SER A 457 12.15 -3.04 -26.50
N HIS A 458 11.80 -2.82 -27.79
CA HIS A 458 11.51 -1.45 -28.27
C HIS A 458 10.17 -0.88 -27.78
N ASP A 459 9.10 -1.69 -27.79
CA ASP A 459 7.78 -1.24 -27.33
C ASP A 459 7.79 -1.03 -25.81
N SER A 460 8.35 -1.99 -25.05
CA SER A 460 8.53 -1.85 -23.61
C SER A 460 9.38 -0.65 -23.24
N ARG A 461 10.49 -0.41 -23.96
CA ARG A 461 11.30 0.80 -23.77
C ARG A 461 10.52 2.08 -24.05
N ARG A 462 9.70 2.11 -25.09
CA ARG A 462 8.84 3.28 -25.38
C ARG A 462 7.87 3.54 -24.23
N LYS A 463 7.17 2.51 -23.74
CA LYS A 463 6.19 2.62 -22.65
C LYS A 463 6.83 3.04 -21.33
N TYR A 464 8.00 2.46 -21.01
CA TYR A 464 8.81 2.82 -19.85
C TYR A 464 9.21 4.30 -19.83
N ILE A 465 9.78 4.79 -20.94
CA ILE A 465 10.20 6.20 -21.07
C ILE A 465 8.99 7.14 -21.08
N HIS A 466 7.92 6.76 -21.79
CA HIS A 466 6.69 7.54 -21.85
C HIS A 466 6.08 7.73 -20.45
N ALA A 467 5.96 6.65 -19.67
CA ALA A 467 5.39 6.70 -18.34
C ALA A 467 6.16 7.65 -17.39
N ALA A 468 7.50 7.62 -17.40
CA ALA A 468 8.30 8.55 -16.61
C ALA A 468 8.07 10.02 -17.00
N ARG A 469 7.92 10.31 -18.30
CA ARG A 469 7.58 11.65 -18.80
C ARG A 469 6.18 12.09 -18.38
N GLU A 470 5.20 11.19 -18.41
CA GLU A 470 3.85 11.53 -17.94
C GLU A 470 3.83 11.86 -16.45
N ILE A 471 4.55 11.09 -15.61
CA ILE A 471 4.71 11.44 -14.19
C ILE A 471 5.31 12.85 -14.02
N THR A 472 6.31 13.19 -14.84
CA THR A 472 6.96 14.51 -14.82
C THR A 472 5.96 15.62 -15.16
N ARG A 473 5.17 15.45 -16.21
CA ARG A 473 4.13 16.42 -16.63
C ARG A 473 3.03 16.56 -15.57
N ILE A 474 2.58 15.43 -15.00
CA ILE A 474 1.57 15.44 -13.95
C ILE A 474 2.08 16.16 -12.70
N ALA A 475 3.35 15.98 -12.32
CA ALA A 475 3.96 16.72 -11.21
C ALA A 475 3.96 18.24 -11.47
N GLN A 476 4.27 18.69 -12.69
CA GLN A 476 4.17 20.10 -13.06
C GLN A 476 2.73 20.63 -12.97
N ILE A 477 1.76 19.87 -13.48
CA ILE A 477 0.32 20.22 -13.39
C ILE A 477 -0.10 20.32 -11.93
N TYR A 478 0.29 19.36 -11.09
CA TYR A 478 -0.01 19.35 -9.67
C TYR A 478 0.52 20.60 -8.99
N ASP A 479 1.80 20.93 -9.20
CA ASP A 479 2.42 22.08 -8.55
C ASP A 479 1.75 23.40 -8.95
N LYS A 480 1.36 23.52 -10.22
CA LYS A 480 0.63 24.69 -10.75
C LYS A 480 -0.76 24.87 -10.13
N LEU A 481 -1.48 23.77 -9.91
CA LEU A 481 -2.86 23.82 -9.41
C LEU A 481 -2.92 23.95 -7.88
N TRP A 482 -2.09 23.18 -7.16
CA TRP A 482 -2.29 22.93 -5.73
C TRP A 482 -1.08 23.18 -4.85
N SER A 483 0.09 23.43 -5.45
CA SER A 483 1.41 23.31 -4.82
C SER A 483 1.74 21.90 -4.34
N LEU A 484 2.96 21.45 -4.63
CA LEU A 484 3.47 20.17 -4.13
C LEU A 484 3.63 20.10 -2.60
N ARG A 485 3.48 21.22 -1.88
CA ARG A 485 3.56 21.29 -0.41
C ARG A 485 2.62 20.31 0.30
N ARG A 486 1.49 19.93 -0.30
CA ARG A 486 0.48 19.05 0.30
C ARG A 486 0.16 17.84 -0.56
N ILE A 487 1.09 17.44 -1.43
CA ILE A 487 0.94 16.19 -2.18
C ILE A 487 0.87 15.01 -1.21
N ASN A 488 0.02 14.03 -1.55
CA ASN A 488 0.00 12.74 -0.88
C ASN A 488 1.39 12.09 -0.95
N ILE A 489 1.77 11.36 0.10
CA ILE A 489 3.11 10.78 0.22
C ILE A 489 3.52 9.89 -0.97
N GLN A 490 2.57 9.21 -1.62
CA GLN A 490 2.85 8.35 -2.79
C GLN A 490 3.41 9.13 -3.98
N GLY A 491 3.00 10.39 -4.16
CA GLY A 491 3.53 11.22 -5.24
C GLY A 491 5.04 11.38 -5.18
N ILE A 492 5.63 11.30 -3.98
CA ILE A 492 7.09 11.35 -3.77
C ILE A 492 7.76 10.11 -4.37
N HIS A 493 7.22 8.91 -4.08
CA HIS A 493 7.70 7.66 -4.66
C HIS A 493 7.60 7.66 -6.19
N HIS A 494 6.45 8.06 -6.74
CA HIS A 494 6.25 8.11 -8.19
C HIS A 494 7.26 9.03 -8.89
N MET A 495 7.49 10.23 -8.34
CA MET A 495 8.48 11.19 -8.88
C MET A 495 9.91 10.68 -8.76
N PHE A 496 10.24 9.98 -7.67
CA PHE A 496 11.55 9.34 -7.51
C PHE A 496 11.76 8.23 -8.54
N THR A 497 10.77 7.35 -8.74
CA THR A 497 10.78 6.32 -9.78
C THR A 497 11.00 6.93 -11.16
N ALA A 498 10.27 7.99 -11.53
CA ALA A 498 10.47 8.70 -12.78
C ALA A 498 11.87 9.33 -12.90
N SER A 499 12.40 9.91 -11.81
CA SER A 499 13.76 10.47 -11.77
C SER A 499 14.82 9.41 -12.06
N MET A 500 14.66 8.21 -11.53
CA MET A 500 15.56 7.08 -11.80
C MET A 500 15.54 6.67 -13.28
N VAL A 501 14.36 6.69 -13.91
CA VAL A 501 14.22 6.46 -15.37
C VAL A 501 14.96 7.55 -16.16
N HIS A 502 14.77 8.82 -15.83
CA HIS A 502 15.40 9.94 -16.53
C HIS A 502 16.92 9.93 -16.35
N LEU A 503 17.41 9.64 -15.14
CA LEU A 503 18.83 9.46 -14.86
C LEU A 503 19.40 8.33 -15.74
N TYR A 504 18.73 7.18 -15.82
CA TYR A 504 19.16 6.07 -16.67
C TYR A 504 19.27 6.47 -18.15
N ILE A 505 18.28 7.18 -18.68
CA ILE A 505 18.28 7.65 -20.08
C ILE A 505 19.40 8.69 -20.28
N ALA A 506 19.59 9.60 -19.34
CA ALA A 506 20.63 10.62 -19.40
C ALA A 506 22.03 9.99 -19.43
N CYS A 507 22.26 8.93 -18.65
CA CYS A 507 23.53 8.21 -18.61
C CYS A 507 23.77 7.35 -19.86
N THR A 508 22.75 6.68 -20.39
CA THR A 508 22.93 5.63 -21.42
C THR A 508 22.63 6.05 -22.85
N SER A 509 21.99 7.20 -23.08
CA SER A 509 21.59 7.63 -24.42
C SER A 509 22.78 7.98 -25.31
N GLY A 510 22.77 7.48 -26.55
CA GLY A 510 23.77 7.82 -27.57
C GLY A 510 23.48 9.13 -28.33
N SER A 511 22.27 9.68 -28.22
CA SER A 511 21.83 10.90 -28.90
C SER A 511 21.90 12.09 -27.95
N ARG A 512 22.53 13.19 -28.39
CA ARG A 512 22.59 14.45 -27.63
C ARG A 512 21.21 15.03 -27.31
N GLU A 513 20.26 14.95 -28.22
CA GLU A 513 18.88 15.41 -28.01
C GLU A 513 18.15 14.59 -26.93
N THR A 514 18.30 13.26 -26.99
CA THR A 514 17.68 12.37 -25.99
C THR A 514 18.28 12.59 -24.60
N HIS A 515 19.60 12.77 -24.54
CA HIS A 515 20.30 13.10 -23.30
C HIS A 515 19.80 14.44 -22.72
N ALA A 516 19.78 15.51 -23.52
CA ALA A 516 19.36 16.83 -23.06
C ALA A 516 17.94 16.84 -22.50
N ARG A 517 16.99 16.19 -23.20
CA ARG A 517 15.61 16.04 -22.71
C ARG A 517 15.53 15.27 -21.39
N ALA A 518 16.30 14.19 -21.25
CA ALA A 518 16.30 13.41 -20.02
C ALA A 518 16.89 14.19 -18.84
N VAL A 519 17.90 15.04 -19.07
CA VAL A 519 18.44 15.94 -18.04
C VAL A 519 17.40 17.00 -17.64
N GLU A 520 16.67 17.57 -18.59
CA GLU A 520 15.58 18.52 -18.32
C GLU A 520 14.45 17.87 -17.50
N ASP A 521 13.98 16.70 -17.93
CA ASP A 521 12.93 15.94 -17.22
C ASP A 521 13.40 15.56 -15.79
N LEU A 522 14.68 15.15 -15.64
CA LEU A 522 15.30 14.86 -14.34
C LEU A 522 15.33 16.10 -13.43
N GLU A 523 15.73 17.26 -13.97
CA GLU A 523 15.77 18.51 -13.21
C GLU A 523 14.37 18.90 -12.71
N ILE A 524 13.34 18.74 -13.54
CA ILE A 524 11.95 19.01 -13.19
C ILE A 524 11.51 18.10 -12.03
N CYS A 525 11.73 16.79 -12.14
CA CYS A 525 11.37 15.86 -11.06
C CYS A 525 12.15 16.15 -9.77
N CYS A 526 13.46 16.40 -9.84
CA CYS A 526 14.25 16.73 -8.65
C CYS A 526 13.77 18.03 -8.00
N THR A 527 13.43 19.06 -8.79
CA THR A 527 12.86 20.32 -8.29
C THR A 527 11.49 20.09 -7.64
N ALA A 528 10.66 19.24 -8.23
CA ALA A 528 9.36 18.87 -7.67
C ALA A 528 9.54 18.15 -6.32
N ILE A 529 10.42 17.14 -6.23
CA ILE A 529 10.75 16.44 -4.98
C ILE A 529 11.28 17.43 -3.92
N ARG A 530 12.14 18.39 -4.31
CA ARG A 530 12.59 19.47 -3.41
C ARG A 530 11.42 20.29 -2.88
N GLY A 531 10.43 20.62 -3.71
CA GLY A 531 9.22 21.35 -3.30
C GLY A 531 8.43 20.63 -2.19
N VAL A 532 8.48 19.30 -2.18
CA VAL A 532 7.80 18.45 -1.19
C VAL A 532 8.61 18.28 0.11
N SER A 533 9.93 18.53 0.08
CA SER A 533 10.86 18.30 1.20
C SER A 533 10.55 19.07 2.48
N LYS A 534 9.77 20.16 2.40
CA LYS A 534 9.33 20.91 3.58
C LYS A 534 8.37 20.09 4.46
N SER A 535 7.54 19.28 3.84
CA SER A 535 6.56 18.44 4.54
C SER A 535 7.15 17.06 4.84
N TYR A 536 7.94 16.51 3.93
CA TYR A 536 8.41 15.14 4.01
C TYR A 536 9.94 15.08 3.98
N TRP A 537 10.55 14.63 5.07
CA TRP A 537 11.99 14.36 5.10
C TRP A 537 12.39 13.26 4.10
N LEU A 538 11.47 12.34 3.81
CA LEU A 538 11.61 11.33 2.75
C LEU A 538 12.09 11.89 1.41
N ALA A 539 11.59 13.06 1.01
CA ALA A 539 11.99 13.70 -0.25
C ALA A 539 13.47 14.15 -0.23
N VAL A 540 13.98 14.61 0.92
CA VAL A 540 15.42 14.92 1.09
C VAL A 540 16.25 13.65 0.94
N TRP A 541 15.78 12.55 1.54
CA TRP A 541 16.45 11.26 1.47
C TRP A 541 16.52 10.75 0.02
N GLN A 542 15.41 10.80 -0.71
CA GLN A 542 15.35 10.39 -2.11
C GLN A 542 16.26 11.22 -3.03
N LEU A 543 16.32 12.54 -2.86
CA LEU A 543 17.25 13.38 -3.63
C LEU A 543 18.71 12.95 -3.42
N ARG A 544 19.09 12.59 -2.19
CA ARG A 544 20.44 12.06 -1.89
C ARG A 544 20.66 10.70 -2.53
N SER A 545 19.64 9.85 -2.55
CA SER A 545 19.71 8.56 -3.22
C SER A 545 19.94 8.71 -4.73
N ILE A 546 19.28 9.67 -5.39
CA ILE A 546 19.51 9.98 -6.81
C ILE A 546 20.97 10.40 -7.03
N ASP A 547 21.49 11.35 -6.22
CA ASP A 547 22.89 11.79 -6.35
C ASP A 547 23.88 10.65 -6.11
N ARG A 548 23.60 9.78 -5.14
CA ARG A 548 24.46 8.61 -4.87
C ARG A 548 24.48 7.64 -6.04
N VAL A 549 23.31 7.33 -6.62
CA VAL A 549 23.23 6.46 -7.80
C VAL A 549 24.00 7.06 -8.97
N ARG A 550 23.88 8.37 -9.20
CA ARG A 550 24.67 9.08 -10.21
C ARG A 550 26.17 8.86 -10.01
N GLN A 551 26.69 9.04 -8.78
CA GLN A 551 28.11 8.85 -8.47
C GLN A 551 28.56 7.41 -8.77
N VAL A 552 27.80 6.42 -8.31
CA VAL A 552 28.11 5.00 -8.54
C VAL A 552 28.12 4.68 -10.05
N TRP A 553 27.14 5.18 -10.80
CA TRP A 553 27.08 4.96 -12.25
C TRP A 553 28.20 5.68 -13.01
N TYR A 554 28.64 6.85 -12.55
CA TYR A 554 29.81 7.53 -13.09
C TYR A 554 31.06 6.66 -12.94
N GLU A 555 31.34 6.18 -11.72
CA GLU A 555 32.47 5.31 -11.43
C GLU A 555 32.44 4.04 -12.28
N MET A 556 31.28 3.38 -12.39
CA MET A 556 31.12 2.17 -13.19
C MET A 556 31.31 2.43 -14.70
N LEU A 557 30.69 3.46 -15.27
CA LEU A 557 30.73 3.67 -16.71
C LEU A 557 32.11 4.19 -17.18
N GLU A 558 32.78 5.01 -16.38
CA GLU A 558 34.12 5.50 -16.71
C GLU A 558 35.22 4.46 -16.42
N SER A 559 35.07 3.60 -15.41
CA SER A 559 36.02 2.49 -15.22
C SER A 559 36.01 1.52 -16.39
N HIS A 560 34.83 1.27 -17.00
CA HIS A 560 34.69 0.43 -18.18
C HIS A 560 35.22 1.10 -19.45
N SER A 561 35.05 2.42 -19.60
CA SER A 561 35.56 3.19 -20.75
C SER A 561 37.11 3.16 -20.78
N HIS A 562 37.76 3.31 -19.64
CA HIS A 562 39.21 3.23 -19.51
C HIS A 562 39.77 1.82 -19.76
N ALA A 563 39.06 0.76 -19.32
CA ALA A 563 39.47 -0.62 -19.55
C ALA A 563 39.38 -1.04 -21.04
N HIS A 564 38.36 -0.58 -21.77
CA HIS A 564 38.22 -0.87 -23.21
C HIS A 564 39.01 0.08 -24.12
N GLY A 565 39.31 1.30 -23.65
CA GLY A 565 40.17 2.24 -24.38
C GLY A 565 41.62 1.74 -24.54
N GLN A 566 42.14 0.97 -23.57
CA GLN A 566 43.48 0.36 -23.67
C GLN A 566 43.55 -0.81 -24.66
N ASP A 567 42.43 -1.47 -24.97
CA ASP A 567 42.36 -2.55 -25.98
C ASP A 567 42.07 -2.01 -27.39
N GLN A 568 41.36 -0.89 -27.52
CA GLN A 568 41.06 -0.25 -28.82
C GLN A 568 42.26 0.49 -29.43
N ASP A 569 43.29 0.83 -28.65
CA ASP A 569 44.55 1.36 -29.19
C ASP A 569 45.35 0.32 -30.02
N ARG A 570 44.89 -0.93 -30.11
CA ARG A 570 45.47 -1.95 -31.02
C ARG A 570 44.66 -2.22 -32.29
N GLN A 571 43.39 -1.84 -32.36
CA GLN A 571 42.52 -1.95 -33.54
C GLN A 571 41.43 -0.87 -33.37
N THR A 572 41.33 0.20 -34.16
CA THR A 572 41.14 0.21 -35.62
C THR A 572 41.05 1.67 -36.10
N GLN A 573 41.58 2.02 -37.28
CA GLN A 573 40.93 3.03 -38.13
C GLN A 573 39.59 2.43 -38.59
N ILE A 574 38.44 3.08 -38.34
CA ILE A 574 37.22 3.12 -39.19
C ILE A 574 36.05 3.71 -38.37
N SER A 575 35.54 4.87 -38.84
CA SER A 575 34.13 5.30 -38.89
C SER A 575 33.82 6.66 -38.27
N GLN A 576 33.50 7.59 -39.16
CA GLN A 576 32.82 8.85 -38.92
C GLN A 576 31.43 8.60 -38.28
N ASN A 577 31.30 8.80 -36.97
CA ASN A 577 30.03 9.11 -36.29
C ASN A 577 30.23 9.65 -34.86
N GLN A 578 31.41 10.22 -34.55
CA GLN A 578 31.73 10.72 -33.21
C GLN A 578 31.12 12.09 -32.88
N ASN A 579 30.58 12.83 -33.86
CA ASN A 579 30.11 14.21 -33.64
C ASN A 579 28.73 14.33 -32.97
N ASP A 580 27.95 13.25 -32.82
CA ASP A 580 26.57 13.31 -32.32
C ASP A 580 26.38 12.75 -30.89
N ARG A 581 27.46 12.20 -30.31
CA ARG A 581 27.50 11.79 -28.90
C ARG A 581 27.94 12.96 -28.02
N PRO A 582 27.29 13.20 -26.87
CA PRO A 582 27.81 14.12 -25.86
C PRO A 582 29.20 13.68 -25.39
N ASP A 583 30.10 14.64 -25.18
CA ASP A 583 31.36 14.40 -24.46
C ASP A 583 31.03 13.85 -23.06
N SER A 584 31.81 12.87 -22.58
CA SER A 584 31.57 12.23 -21.28
C SER A 584 31.59 13.27 -20.16
N HIS A 585 32.57 14.18 -20.17
CA HIS A 585 32.67 15.23 -19.15
C HIS A 585 31.44 16.13 -19.15
N ASP A 586 31.02 16.64 -20.32
CA ASP A 586 29.85 17.51 -20.46
C ASP A 586 28.54 16.80 -20.08
N ARG A 587 28.41 15.51 -20.40
CA ARG A 587 27.26 14.67 -20.04
C ARG A 587 27.06 14.63 -18.53
N TRP A 588 28.11 14.29 -17.80
CA TRP A 588 28.03 14.13 -16.35
C TRP A 588 27.88 15.47 -15.63
N ALA A 589 28.52 16.53 -16.13
CA ALA A 589 28.35 17.88 -15.60
C ALA A 589 26.89 18.37 -15.69
N ALA A 590 26.19 18.09 -16.79
CA ALA A 590 24.78 18.46 -16.96
C ALA A 590 23.86 17.70 -15.98
N ILE A 591 24.08 16.38 -15.83
CA ILE A 591 23.32 15.54 -14.88
C ILE A 591 23.56 16.02 -13.44
N GLU A 592 24.81 16.27 -13.08
CA GLU A 592 25.17 16.76 -11.75
C GLU A 592 24.55 18.13 -11.46
N ALA A 593 24.60 19.07 -12.42
CA ALA A 593 23.99 20.37 -12.26
C ALA A 593 22.47 20.28 -12.01
N ALA A 594 21.77 19.41 -12.74
CA ALA A 594 20.32 19.18 -12.57
C ALA A 594 19.97 18.69 -11.15
N ILE A 595 20.73 17.74 -10.62
CA ILE A 595 20.51 17.18 -9.27
C ILE A 595 20.92 18.17 -8.18
N GLN A 596 22.08 18.81 -8.31
CA GLN A 596 22.61 19.75 -7.32
C GLN A 596 21.74 21.01 -7.17
N LYS A 597 21.04 21.43 -8.23
CA LYS A 597 20.03 22.50 -8.14
C LYS A 597 18.89 22.16 -7.18
N ALA A 598 18.56 20.88 -7.02
CA ALA A 598 17.49 20.41 -6.13
C ALA A 598 17.98 20.03 -4.72
N MET A 599 19.28 19.78 -4.54
CA MET A 599 19.86 19.39 -3.25
C MET A 599 19.55 20.42 -2.16
N VAL A 600 19.16 19.91 -0.99
CA VAL A 600 18.95 20.71 0.22
C VAL A 600 20.10 20.40 1.17
N THR A 601 20.89 21.42 1.51
CA THR A 601 21.87 21.31 2.59
C THR A 601 21.12 21.16 3.92
N PRO A 602 21.27 20.05 4.65
CA PRO A 602 20.65 19.93 5.96
C PRO A 602 21.26 20.97 6.89
N ASN A 603 20.43 21.59 7.73
CA ASN A 603 20.93 22.37 8.85
C ASN A 603 21.64 21.42 9.83
N GLY A 604 22.97 21.34 9.76
CA GLY A 604 23.82 21.05 10.91
C GLY A 604 24.21 19.61 11.24
N GLU A 605 23.59 18.56 10.69
CA GLU A 605 24.05 17.18 10.96
C GLU A 605 24.60 16.51 9.69
N GLY A 606 25.92 16.59 9.53
CA GLY A 606 26.65 15.67 8.69
C GLY A 606 26.49 14.26 9.25
N MET A 607 25.58 13.48 8.69
CA MET A 607 25.34 12.09 9.10
C MET A 607 26.43 11.19 8.53
N LEU A 608 27.62 11.21 9.12
CA LEU A 608 28.77 10.38 8.71
C LEU A 608 28.43 8.87 8.65
N TRP A 609 27.54 8.42 9.55
CA TRP A 609 27.07 7.04 9.57
C TRP A 609 26.19 6.69 8.35
N PHE A 610 25.52 7.67 7.76
CA PHE A 610 24.68 7.52 6.57
C PHE A 610 25.53 7.36 5.31
N ASP A 611 26.59 8.16 5.16
CA ASP A 611 27.58 7.98 4.08
C ASP A 611 28.22 6.59 4.16
N THR A 612 28.49 6.12 5.39
CA THR A 612 29.02 4.77 5.65
C THR A 612 28.00 3.67 5.33
N TRP A 613 26.72 3.85 5.66
CA TRP A 613 25.65 2.88 5.37
C TRP A 613 25.33 2.80 3.86
N MET A 614 25.28 3.94 3.17
CA MET A 614 25.14 4.01 1.71
C MET A 614 26.35 3.41 0.98
N GLN A 615 27.56 3.56 1.52
CA GLN A 615 28.74 2.83 1.04
C GLN A 615 28.60 1.31 1.25
N MET A 616 28.05 0.86 2.38
CA MET A 616 27.82 -0.57 2.63
C MET A 616 26.77 -1.17 1.67
N GLN A 617 25.73 -0.43 1.30
CA GLN A 617 24.72 -0.86 0.32
C GLN A 617 25.26 -0.85 -1.13
N SER A 618 26.30 -0.07 -1.43
CA SER A 618 26.94 -0.06 -2.75
C SER A 618 27.82 -1.29 -3.05
N ILE A 619 27.95 -2.25 -2.12
CA ILE A 619 28.84 -3.42 -2.25
C ILE A 619 28.25 -4.55 -3.11
N SER A 620 26.97 -4.54 -3.47
CA SER A 620 26.41 -5.53 -4.39
C SER A 620 24.99 -5.12 -4.73
N VAL A 621 24.69 -4.76 -5.99
CA VAL A 621 23.85 -5.51 -6.94
C VAL A 621 24.00 -4.79 -8.29
N ASP A 622 23.90 -5.52 -9.41
CA ASP A 622 23.70 -4.97 -10.75
C ASP A 622 22.76 -3.73 -10.70
N PRO A 623 23.14 -2.58 -11.30
CA PRO A 623 22.34 -1.34 -11.28
C PRO A 623 20.93 -1.49 -11.90
N PHE A 624 20.66 -2.66 -12.48
CA PHE A 624 19.41 -3.07 -13.10
C PHE A 624 18.73 -4.27 -12.44
N ALA A 625 19.35 -4.87 -11.43
CA ALA A 625 18.74 -5.99 -10.72
C ALA A 625 17.70 -5.48 -9.74
N MET A 626 16.44 -5.83 -10.01
CA MET A 626 15.46 -5.97 -8.94
C MET A 626 15.96 -7.12 -8.08
N GLY A 627 16.32 -6.83 -6.83
CA GLY A 627 17.05 -7.72 -5.93
C GLY A 627 16.67 -9.19 -6.11
N VAL A 628 17.62 -9.99 -6.59
CA VAL A 628 17.51 -11.44 -6.46
C VAL A 628 17.80 -11.73 -4.98
N ALA A 629 16.73 -11.87 -4.20
CA ALA A 629 16.77 -12.35 -2.82
C ALA A 629 16.74 -13.88 -2.76
#